data_AF-A0A3S2JIU8-F1
#
_entry.id   AF-A0A3S2JIU8-F1
#
_cell.length_a   1.000
_cell.length_b   1.000
_cell.length_c   1.000
_cell.angle_alpha   90.00
_cell.angle_beta   90.00
_cell.angle_gamma   90.00
#
_symmetry.space_group_name_H-M   'P 1'
#
loop_
_entity.id
_entity.type
_entity.pdbx_description
1 polymer ?
#
loop_
_entity_poly.entity_id
_entity_poly.type
_entity_poly.pdbx_seq_one_letter_code
_entity_poly.pdbx_strand_id
1 'polypeptide(L)' 'MTRPFISLCLASTALASFASAAMAAPPGYDNIDTVVVIYAENRSFDNLYGGFPGANGLANVSADQARQLDRDGK' A
#
# COMPACT_ATOMS: atom_id res chain seq x y z
N MET A 1 -31.61 -23.14 54.10
CA MET A 1 -30.62 -23.70 53.14
C MET A 1 -31.39 -23.98 51.85
N THR A 2 -31.18 -23.36 50.69
CA THR A 2 -30.08 -22.58 50.10
C THR A 2 -30.72 -21.71 48.99
N ARG A 3 -30.44 -20.40 48.93
CA ARG A 3 -30.82 -19.54 47.79
C ARG A 3 -29.60 -19.44 46.88
N PRO A 4 -29.71 -19.70 45.56
CA PRO A 4 -28.57 -19.56 44.67
C PRO A 4 -28.34 -18.06 44.45
N PHE A 5 -27.19 -17.57 44.88
CA PHE A 5 -26.71 -16.26 44.51
C PHE A 5 -26.44 -16.28 43.00
N ILE A 6 -27.35 -15.67 42.24
CA ILE A 6 -27.19 -15.43 40.82
C ILE A 6 -25.92 -14.60 40.64
N SER A 7 -24.96 -15.23 39.97
CA SER A 7 -23.64 -14.75 39.60
C SER A 7 -23.72 -13.35 38.96
N LEU A 8 -23.29 -12.33 39.70
CA LEU A 8 -23.09 -10.97 39.21
C LEU A 8 -21.60 -10.79 38.89
N CYS A 9 -21.14 -11.32 37.77
CA CYS A 9 -19.79 -11.05 37.23
C CYS A 9 -19.80 -11.13 35.69
N LEU A 10 -20.70 -10.42 35.02
CA LEU A 10 -20.65 -10.26 33.56
C LEU A 10 -20.77 -8.77 33.20
N ALA A 11 -19.63 -8.08 33.11
CA ALA A 11 -19.41 -6.92 32.22
C ALA A 11 -18.06 -6.25 32.52
N SER A 12 -16.94 -6.92 32.22
CA SER A 12 -15.63 -6.24 32.18
C SER A 12 -14.68 -6.89 31.17
N THR A 13 -15.15 -7.14 29.95
CA THR A 13 -14.27 -7.62 28.87
C THR A 13 -14.71 -7.06 27.52
N ALA A 14 -14.53 -5.75 27.30
CA ALA A 14 -14.66 -5.18 25.95
C ALA A 14 -13.78 -3.94 25.74
N LEU A 15 -12.57 -3.92 26.34
CA LEU A 15 -11.48 -3.04 25.91
C LEU A 15 -10.20 -3.89 25.75
N ALA A 16 -10.27 -4.96 24.98
CA ALA A 16 -9.07 -5.64 24.50
C ALA A 16 -8.60 -4.93 23.22
N SER A 17 -7.81 -3.88 23.44
CA SER A 17 -6.81 -3.26 22.56
C SER A 17 -6.76 -3.71 21.10
N PHE A 18 -7.12 -2.81 20.18
CA PHE A 18 -6.53 -2.78 18.83
C PHE A 18 -5.09 -2.27 18.92
N ALA A 19 -4.20 -3.02 19.57
CA ALA A 19 -2.77 -2.78 19.44
C ALA A 19 -2.36 -3.37 18.09
N SER A 20 -2.34 -2.54 17.04
CA SER A 20 -1.70 -2.92 15.78
C SER A 20 -0.23 -3.15 16.08
N ALA A 21 0.22 -4.41 16.02
CA ALA A 21 1.63 -4.73 16.14
C ALA A 21 2.35 -4.07 14.96
N ALA A 22 3.28 -3.15 15.25
CA ALA A 22 4.15 -2.62 14.23
C ALA A 22 4.93 -3.81 13.63
N MET A 23 4.73 -4.06 12.33
CA MET A 23 5.47 -5.09 11.62
C MET A 23 6.94 -4.65 11.58
N ALA A 24 7.84 -5.50 12.09
CA ALA A 24 9.26 -5.25 11.97
C ALA A 24 9.63 -5.15 10.48
N ALA A 25 10.54 -4.22 10.15
CA ALA A 25 11.08 -4.14 8.82
C ALA A 25 11.72 -5.50 8.44
N PRO A 26 11.65 -5.91 7.16
CA PRO A 26 12.34 -7.12 6.72
C PRO A 26 13.83 -7.07 7.09
N PRO A 27 14.48 -8.23 7.28
CA PRO A 27 15.92 -8.26 7.55
C PRO A 27 16.69 -7.57 6.41
N GLY A 28 17.76 -6.85 6.76
CA GLY A 28 18.62 -6.15 5.79
C GLY A 28 18.40 -4.65 5.71
N TYR A 29 17.23 -4.15 6.14
CA TYR A 29 16.91 -2.71 6.18
C TYR A 29 17.80 -1.93 7.16
N ASP A 30 18.34 -2.62 8.17
CA ASP A 30 19.31 -2.12 9.14
C ASP A 30 20.68 -1.78 8.51
N ASN A 31 20.99 -2.27 7.31
CA ASN A 31 22.23 -1.97 6.58
C ASN A 31 22.13 -0.71 5.69
N ILE A 32 20.98 -0.04 5.65
CA ILE A 32 20.77 1.14 4.80
C ILE A 32 21.08 2.40 5.60
N ASP A 33 22.25 2.99 5.39
CA ASP A 33 22.66 4.23 6.07
C ASP A 33 21.98 5.48 5.52
N THR A 34 21.62 5.50 4.23
CA THR A 34 21.08 6.68 3.57
C THR A 34 20.10 6.29 2.47
N VAL A 35 18.92 6.90 2.50
CA VAL A 35 17.92 6.79 1.44
C VAL A 35 17.93 8.07 0.62
N VAL A 36 18.25 7.96 -0.67
CA VAL A 36 18.12 9.05 -1.63
C VAL A 36 16.83 8.86 -2.41
N VAL A 37 15.89 9.80 -2.25
CA VAL A 37 14.65 9.81 -3.02
C VAL A 37 14.85 10.66 -4.27
N ILE A 38 14.81 10.03 -5.44
CA ILE A 38 14.87 10.73 -6.73
C ILE A 38 13.44 10.94 -7.20
N TYR A 39 13.02 12.20 -7.29
CA TYR A 39 11.72 12.56 -7.83
C TYR A 39 11.84 12.90 -9.31
N ALA A 40 11.31 12.03 -10.18
CA ALA A 40 11.23 12.26 -11.61
C ALA A 40 9.84 12.78 -11.98
N GLU A 41 9.77 14.06 -12.35
CA GLU A 41 8.52 14.73 -12.74
C GLU A 41 8.08 14.30 -14.15
N ASN A 42 6.76 14.17 -14.34
CA ASN A 42 6.11 14.00 -15.64
C ASN A 42 6.61 12.82 -16.50
N ARG A 43 6.97 11.70 -15.86
CA ARG A 43 7.31 10.45 -16.54
C ARG A 43 6.33 9.36 -16.12
N SER A 44 5.46 8.90 -17.03
CA SER A 44 4.60 7.74 -16.77
C SER A 44 5.43 6.44 -16.76
N PHE A 45 4.89 5.38 -16.17
CA PHE A 45 5.57 4.08 -16.14
C PHE A 45 5.86 3.56 -17.55
N ASP A 46 4.86 3.61 -18.45
CA ASP A 46 5.02 3.14 -19.83
C ASP A 46 6.01 3.99 -20.64
N ASN A 47 6.16 5.28 -20.30
CA ASN A 47 7.19 6.11 -20.92
C ASN A 47 8.61 5.62 -20.61
N LEU A 48 8.84 5.11 -19.39
CA LEU A 48 10.16 4.64 -18.96
C LEU A 48 10.39 3.15 -19.25
N TYR A 49 9.35 2.33 -19.11
CA TYR A 49 9.46 0.87 -19.04
C TYR A 49 8.48 0.13 -19.96
N GLY A 50 7.69 0.82 -20.78
CA GLY A 50 6.69 0.17 -21.63
C GLY A 50 7.27 -0.75 -22.71
N GLY A 51 8.57 -0.66 -22.99
CA GLY A 51 9.31 -1.57 -23.87
C GLY A 51 10.11 -2.66 -23.14
N PHE A 52 10.02 -2.72 -21.81
CA PHE A 52 10.75 -3.71 -21.02
C PHE A 52 10.23 -5.13 -21.30
N PRO A 53 11.09 -6.17 -21.39
CA PRO A 53 10.66 -7.54 -21.65
C PRO A 53 9.62 -8.03 -20.63
N GLY A 54 8.48 -8.51 -21.13
CA GLY A 54 7.38 -8.99 -20.29
C GLY A 54 6.46 -7.88 -19.73
N ALA A 55 6.71 -6.61 -20.03
CA ALA A 55 5.78 -5.55 -19.70
C ALA A 55 4.50 -5.69 -20.54
N ASN A 56 3.34 -5.54 -19.90
CA ASN A 56 2.10 -5.23 -20.59
C ASN A 56 2.08 -3.73 -20.95
N GLY A 57 3.08 -3.31 -21.73
CA GLY A 57 3.34 -1.91 -22.05
C GLY A 57 2.81 -1.54 -23.43
N LEU A 58 3.67 -0.95 -24.26
CA LEU A 58 3.27 -0.27 -25.50
C LEU A 58 2.85 -1.21 -26.65
N ALA A 59 3.09 -2.52 -26.51
CA ALA A 59 2.90 -3.48 -27.61
C ALA A 59 1.45 -3.58 -28.12
N ASN A 60 0.47 -3.34 -27.24
CA ASN A 60 -0.97 -3.46 -27.57
C ASN A 60 -1.72 -2.12 -27.49
N VAL A 61 -1.00 -1.00 -27.42
CA VAL A 61 -1.61 0.33 -27.30
C VAL A 61 -2.26 0.74 -28.62
N SER A 62 -3.53 1.13 -28.56
CA SER A 62 -4.22 1.76 -29.70
C SER A 62 -3.76 3.20 -29.89
N ALA A 63 -4.00 3.76 -31.08
CA ALA A 63 -3.67 5.16 -31.37
C ALA A 63 -4.36 6.15 -30.40
N ASP A 64 -5.60 5.87 -30.01
CA ASP A 64 -6.33 6.69 -29.04
C ASP A 64 -5.75 6.59 -27.63
N GLN A 65 -5.27 5.41 -27.23
CA GLN A 65 -4.62 5.20 -25.93
C GLN A 65 -3.22 5.82 -25.87
N ALA A 66 -2.52 5.90 -27.00
CA ALA A 66 -1.24 6.58 -27.13
C ALA A 66 -1.37 8.11 -27.09
N ARG A 67 -2.58 8.66 -27.25
CA ARG A 67 -2.78 10.10 -27.34
C ARG A 67 -2.54 10.75 -25.98
N GLN A 68 -1.44 11.49 -25.90
CA GLN A 68 -1.17 12.37 -24.77
C GLN A 68 -1.81 13.73 -25.03
N LEU A 69 -2.55 14.24 -24.05
CA LEU A 69 -3.14 15.57 -24.06
C LEU A 69 -2.26 16.51 -23.23
N ASP A 70 -2.22 17.78 -23.59
CA ASP A 70 -1.62 18.80 -22.73
C ASP A 70 -2.53 19.10 -21.53
N ARG A 71 -2.05 19.90 -20.58
CA ARG A 71 -2.76 20.30 -19.35
C ARG A 71 -4.13 20.92 -19.63
N ASP A 72 -4.32 21.56 -20.78
CA ASP A 72 -5.59 22.15 -21.19
C ASP A 72 -6.53 21.15 -21.91
N GLY A 73 -6.15 19.87 -21.96
CA GLY A 73 -6.95 18.78 -22.51
C GLY A 73 -6.94 18.69 -24.04
N LYS A 74 -6.03 19.40 -24.71
CA LYS A 74 -5.90 19.35 -26.18
C LYS A 74 -4.85 18.36 -26.65
#